data_AF-A0A967NB58-F1
#
_entry.id   AF-A0A967NB58-F1
#
_cell.length_a   1.000
_cell.length_b   1.000
_cell.length_c   1.000
_cell.angle_alpha   90.00
_cell.angle_beta   90.00
_cell.angle_gamma   90.00
#
_symmetry.space_group_name_H-M   'P 1'
#
loop_
_entity.id
_entity.type
_entity.pdbx_description
1 polymer ?
#
loop_
_entity_poly.entity_id
_entity_poly.type
_entity_poly.pdbx_seq_one_letter_code
_entity_poly.pdbx_strand_id
1 'polypeptide(L)'
;TYHTRFEHYAHYVPVPGRIFRNLISHWLIRRFANKCFGVVVPTLSAREYLRAIGVKSRIVVQPTGVDREAFQEVDPAAVEALRQRLGIGDGPVL
;
A
#
# COMPACT_ATOMS: atom_id res chain seq x y z
N THR A 1 -6.97 0.86 -10.81
CA THR A 1 -6.53 0.13 -9.60
C THR A 1 -6.33 1.15 -8.48
N TYR A 2 -6.35 0.76 -7.20
CA TYR A 2 -6.14 1.68 -6.07
C TYR A 2 -5.06 1.12 -5.14
N HIS A 3 -3.86 1.71 -5.21
CA HIS A 3 -2.67 1.30 -4.44
C HIS A 3 -2.10 2.41 -3.56
N THR A 4 -2.51 3.67 -3.81
CA THR A 4 -1.96 4.84 -3.14
C THR A 4 -3.04 5.54 -2.35
N ARG A 5 -2.82 5.75 -1.05
CA ARG A 5 -3.75 6.48 -0.19
C ARG A 5 -3.66 7.98 -0.47
N PHE A 6 -4.55 8.46 -1.31
CA PHE A 6 -4.58 9.84 -1.81
C PHE A 6 -4.63 10.90 -0.69
N GLU A 7 -5.26 10.59 0.44
CA GLU A 7 -5.27 11.43 1.64
C GLU A 7 -3.87 11.75 2.20
N HIS A 8 -2.87 10.88 2.02
CA HIS A 8 -1.49 11.18 2.43
C HIS A 8 -0.81 12.23 1.54
N TYR A 9 -1.43 12.67 0.44
CA TYR A 9 -0.88 13.67 -0.49
C TYR A 9 -1.45 15.07 -0.25
N ALA A 10 -2.17 15.27 0.85
CA ALA A 10 -2.80 16.56 1.17
C ALA A 10 -1.82 17.73 1.31
N HIS A 11 -0.53 17.46 1.54
CA HIS A 11 0.52 18.48 1.60
C HIS A 11 0.91 19.07 0.25
N TYR A 12 0.50 18.46 -0.86
CA TYR A 12 0.76 18.97 -2.21
C TYR A 12 -0.33 19.89 -2.75
N VAL A 13 -1.43 20.07 -2.01
CA VAL A 13 -2.63 20.77 -2.51
C VAL A 13 -2.82 22.06 -1.72
N PRO A 14 -3.10 23.21 -2.37
CA PRO A 14 -3.25 24.51 -1.70
C PRO A 14 -4.62 24.65 -1.01
N VAL A 15 -5.00 23.65 -0.21
CA VAL A 15 -6.27 23.56 0.52
C VAL A 15 -5.94 23.13 1.95
N PRO A 16 -6.69 23.56 2.99
CA PRO A 16 -6.41 23.14 4.37
C PRO A 16 -6.31 21.62 4.49
N GLY A 17 -5.12 21.11 4.85
CA GLY A 17 -4.80 19.68 4.71
C GLY A 17 -5.68 18.73 5.52
N ARG A 18 -6.40 19.22 6.55
CA ARG A 18 -7.42 18.42 7.28
C ARG A 18 -8.71 18.25 6.47
N ILE A 19 -9.13 19.29 5.75
CA ILE A 19 -10.32 19.27 4.87
C ILE A 19 -10.06 18.34 3.68
N PHE A 20 -8.87 18.47 3.07
CA PHE A 20 -8.51 17.62 1.95
C PHE A 20 -8.40 16.14 2.36
N ARG A 21 -7.73 15.85 3.48
CA ARG A 21 -7.54 14.49 4.01
C ARG A 21 -8.84 13.76 4.31
N ASN A 22 -9.81 14.45 4.90
CA ASN A 22 -10.96 13.79 5.52
C ASN A 22 -12.23 13.88 4.68
N LEU A 23 -12.30 14.77 3.69
CA LEU A 23 -13.55 15.02 2.94
C LEU A 23 -13.33 14.93 1.44
N ILE A 24 -12.42 15.75 0.91
CA ILE A 24 -12.23 15.88 -0.54
C ILE A 24 -11.66 14.58 -1.13
N SER A 25 -10.66 13.99 -0.47
CA SER A 25 -10.04 12.72 -0.87
C SER A 25 -11.07 11.59 -0.93
N HIS A 26 -11.82 11.37 0.15
CA HIS A 26 -12.83 10.32 0.25
C HIS A 26 -13.95 10.51 -0.77
N TRP A 27 -14.44 11.75 -0.93
CA TRP A 27 -15.47 12.06 -1.90
C TRP A 27 -15.01 11.77 -3.33
N LEU A 28 -13.80 12.20 -3.68
CA LEU A 28 -13.24 12.01 -5.02
C LEU A 28 -13.03 10.53 -5.32
N ILE A 29 -12.41 9.79 -4.40
CA ILE A 29 -12.20 8.34 -4.52
C ILE A 29 -13.54 7.63 -4.66
N ARG A 30 -14.51 7.92 -3.78
CA ARG A 30 -15.85 7.32 -3.83
C ARG A 30 -16.54 7.58 -5.16
N ARG A 31 -16.54 8.84 -5.62
CA ARG A 31 -17.20 9.25 -6.86
C ARG A 31 -16.58 8.57 -8.08
N PHE A 32 -15.26 8.49 -8.12
CA PHE A 32 -14.55 7.85 -9.21
C PHE A 32 -14.76 6.34 -9.21
N ALA A 33 -14.51 5.68 -8.08
CA ALA A 33 -14.60 4.23 -7.94
C ALA A 33 -16.01 3.68 -8.24
N ASN A 34 -17.06 4.42 -7.88
CA ASN A 34 -18.45 4.02 -8.16
C ASN A 34 -18.88 4.15 -9.62
N LYS A 35 -18.06 4.78 -10.47
CA LYS A 35 -18.27 4.80 -11.93
C LYS A 35 -17.53 3.65 -12.64
N CYS A 36 -16.67 2.92 -11.93
CA CYS A 36 -15.96 1.78 -12.49
C CYS A 36 -16.82 0.52 -12.40
N PHE A 37 -16.68 -0.38 -13.38
CA PHE A 37 -17.23 -1.74 -13.29
C PHE A 37 -16.69 -2.49 -12.06
N GLY A 38 -15.40 -2.30 -11.77
CA GLY A 38 -14.78 -2.76 -10.54
C GLY A 38 -13.44 -2.08 -10.28
N VAL A 39 -12.92 -2.28 -9.06
CA VAL A 39 -11.68 -1.71 -8.57
C VAL A 39 -10.78 -2.83 -8.07
N VAL A 40 -9.53 -2.85 -8.54
CA VAL A 40 -8.49 -3.77 -8.05
C VAL A 40 -7.66 -3.07 -6.99
N VAL A 41 -7.42 -3.73 -5.86
CA VAL A 41 -6.61 -3.25 -4.72
C VAL A 41 -5.57 -4.31 -4.31
N PRO A 42 -4.43 -3.92 -3.71
CA PRO A 42 -3.36 -4.86 -3.36
C PRO A 42 -3.66 -5.69 -2.10
N THR A 43 -4.48 -5.17 -1.19
CA THR A 43 -4.66 -5.74 0.15
C THR A 43 -6.13 -5.71 0.60
N LEU A 44 -6.44 -6.54 1.60
CA LEU A 44 -7.75 -6.51 2.27
C LEU A 44 -8.00 -5.18 2.99
N SER A 45 -6.97 -4.60 3.61
CA SER A 45 -7.07 -3.31 4.29
C SER A 45 -7.45 -2.17 3.34
N ALA A 46 -6.93 -2.18 2.11
CA ALA A 46 -7.33 -1.21 1.09
C ALA A 46 -8.79 -1.40 0.65
N ARG A 47 -9.26 -2.66 0.53
CA ARG A 47 -10.67 -2.95 0.25
C ARG A 47 -11.59 -2.43 1.36
N GLU A 48 -11.25 -2.72 2.62
CA GLU A 48 -12.02 -2.30 3.80
C GLU A 48 -12.10 -0.78 3.90
N TYR A 49 -10.98 -0.10 3.68
CA TYR A 49 -10.95 1.36 3.58
C TYR A 49 -11.91 1.88 2.50
N LEU A 50 -11.85 1.34 1.28
CA LEU A 50 -12.75 1.75 0.19
C LEU A 50 -14.23 1.53 0.54
N ARG A 51 -14.55 0.44 1.24
CA ARG A 51 -15.90 0.19 1.75
C ARG A 51 -16.32 1.21 2.81
N ALA A 52 -15.44 1.52 3.77
CA ALA A 52 -15.70 2.49 4.82
C ALA A 52 -16.01 3.90 4.25
N ILE A 53 -15.34 4.30 3.16
CA ILE A 53 -15.61 5.58 2.49
C ILE A 53 -16.77 5.53 1.48
N GLY A 54 -17.49 4.41 1.39
CA GLY A 54 -18.74 4.29 0.62
C GLY A 54 -18.60 3.88 -0.84
N VAL A 55 -17.52 3.20 -1.23
CA VAL A 55 -17.41 2.56 -2.54
C VAL A 55 -18.34 1.34 -2.60
N LYS A 56 -19.20 1.29 -3.62
CA LYS A 56 -20.22 0.25 -3.88
C LYS A 56 -19.86 -0.67 -5.04
N SER A 57 -19.02 -0.23 -5.97
CA SER A 57 -18.56 -1.07 -7.09
C SER A 57 -17.86 -2.35 -6.60
N ARG A 58 -17.72 -3.35 -7.48
CA ARG A 58 -17.01 -4.60 -7.17
C ARG A 58 -15.55 -4.29 -6.82
N ILE A 59 -15.05 -4.80 -5.71
CA ILE A 59 -13.65 -4.64 -5.31
C ILE A 59 -12.97 -6.01 -5.32
N VAL A 60 -11.87 -6.14 -6.06
CA VAL A 60 -11.07 -7.35 -6.18
C VAL A 60 -9.72 -7.12 -5.52
N VAL A 61 -9.31 -8.03 -4.64
CA VAL A 61 -8.00 -7.97 -3.99
C VAL A 61 -7.04 -8.79 -4.82
N GLN A 62 -6.03 -8.13 -5.39
CA GLN A 62 -4.97 -8.73 -6.18
C GLN A 62 -3.61 -8.30 -5.58
N PRO A 63 -3.00 -9.13 -4.73
CA PRO A 63 -1.68 -8.85 -4.18
C PRO A 63 -0.63 -8.74 -5.29
N THR A 64 0.36 -7.89 -5.07
CA THR A 64 1.62 -7.94 -5.83
C THR A 64 2.36 -9.19 -5.39
N GLY A 65 2.46 -10.17 -6.28
CA GLY A 65 3.25 -11.37 -6.03
C GLY A 65 4.75 -11.04 -5.94
N VAL A 66 5.50 -11.98 -5.39
CA VAL A 66 6.97 -12.01 -5.45
C VAL A 66 7.38 -13.30 -6.14
N ASP A 67 8.50 -13.26 -6.88
CA ASP A 67 9.06 -14.45 -7.51
C ASP A 67 9.57 -15.40 -6.42
N ARG A 68 8.79 -16.42 -6.12
CA ARG A 68 9.12 -17.34 -5.03
C ARG A 68 10.39 -18.12 -5.31
N GLU A 69 10.71 -18.42 -6.56
CA GLU A 69 11.89 -19.21 -6.91
C GLU A 69 13.15 -18.37 -6.67
N ALA A 70 13.12 -17.10 -7.07
CA ALA A 70 14.21 -16.16 -6.83
C ALA A 70 14.48 -15.85 -5.34
N PHE A 71 13.50 -16.03 -4.45
CA PHE A 71 13.59 -15.64 -3.04
C PHE A 71 13.52 -16.83 -2.05
N GLN A 72 13.59 -18.07 -2.52
CA GLN A 72 13.53 -19.26 -1.65
C GLN A 72 14.88 -19.69 -1.09
N GLU A 73 15.97 -19.43 -1.80
CA GLU A 73 17.30 -19.85 -1.41
C GLU A 73 18.02 -18.74 -0.64
N VAL A 74 18.67 -19.11 0.47
CA VAL A 74 19.50 -18.23 1.26
C VAL A 74 20.90 -18.82 1.32
N ASP A 75 21.90 -18.09 0.85
CA ASP A 75 23.30 -18.42 1.05
C ASP A 75 23.78 -17.88 2.42
N PRO A 76 24.04 -18.75 3.42
CA PRO A 76 24.46 -18.31 4.74
C PRO A 76 25.79 -17.55 4.73
N ALA A 77 26.71 -17.88 3.82
CA ALA A 77 27.99 -17.22 3.72
C ALA A 77 27.83 -15.79 3.19
N ALA A 78 26.97 -15.59 2.20
CA ALA A 78 26.63 -14.26 1.70
C ALA A 78 25.95 -13.39 2.77
N VAL A 79 25.07 -13.99 3.60
CA VAL A 79 24.43 -13.29 4.72
C VAL A 79 25.45 -12.87 5.77
N GLU A 80 26.38 -13.74 6.15
CA GLU A 80 27.42 -13.44 7.13
C GLU A 80 28.40 -12.37 6.63
N ALA A 81 28.84 -12.48 5.37
CA ALA A 81 29.66 -11.44 4.75
C ALA A 81 28.96 -10.08 4.71
N LEU A 82 27.64 -10.07 4.46
CA LEU A 82 26.84 -8.86 4.48
C LEU A 82 26.73 -8.27 5.89
N ARG A 83 26.53 -9.10 6.92
CA ARG A 83 26.51 -8.68 8.33
C ARG A 83 27.82 -8.02 8.75
N GLN A 84 28.95 -8.67 8.47
CA GLN A 84 30.27 -8.14 8.77
C GLN A 84 30.53 -6.81 8.07
N ARG A 85 30.17 -6.72 6.77
CA ARG A 85 30.31 -5.48 5.99
C ARG A 85 29.48 -4.33 6.56
N LEU A 86 28.30 -4.62 7.11
CA LEU A 86 27.39 -3.62 7.67
C LEU A 86 27.59 -3.40 9.18
N GLY A 87 28.51 -4.12 9.83
CA GLY A 87 28.73 -4.04 11.28
C GLY A 87 27.53 -4.50 12.11
N ILE A 88 26.72 -5.42 11.58
CA ILE A 88 25.52 -5.93 12.25
C ILE A 88 25.90 -7.19 13.04
N GLY A 89 25.75 -7.16 14.36
CA GLY A 89 25.97 -8.32 15.23
C GLY A 89 24.83 -9.34 15.21
N ASP A 90 24.97 -10.43 15.97
CA ASP A 90 24.02 -11.55 16.02
C ASP A 90 22.69 -11.24 16.74
N GLY A 91 22.44 -9.98 17.09
CA GLY A 91 21.21 -9.52 17.69
C GLY A 91 20.07 -9.35 16.68
N PRO A 92 18.82 -9.22 17.16
CA PRO A 92 17.70 -8.85 16.31
C PRO A 92 17.95 -7.48 15.68
N VAL A 93 17.74 -7.38 14.36
CA VAL A 93 17.73 -6.11 13.63
C VAL A 93 16.34 -5.49 13.86
N LEU A 94 16.27 -4.40 14.63
CA LEU A 94 15.05 -3.61 14.88
C LEU A 94 14.99 -2.39 13.96
#